data_AF-A0A969LZI1-F1
#
_entry.id   AF-A0A969LZI1-F1
#
_cell.length_a   1.000
_cell.length_b   1.000
_cell.length_c   1.000
_cell.angle_alpha   90.00
_cell.angle_beta   90.00
_cell.angle_gamma   90.00
#
_symmetry.space_group_name_H-M   'P 1'
#
loop_
_entity.id
_entity.type
_entity.pdbx_description
1 polymer ?
#
loop_
_entity_poly.entity_id
_entity_poly.type
_entity_poly.pdbx_seq_one_letter_code
_entity_poly.pdbx_strand_id
1 'polypeptide(L)' 'MTTYLFSPSYPKPFVEPTQGVTDQTIAFGKPGRVRYRGTYWKARLYHPNQRTTIQPGDPVRILAMQGITLLVTPAC' A
#
# COMPACT_ATOMS: atom_id res chain seq x y z
N MET A 1 -2.59 -33.39 9.29
CA MET A 1 -2.30 -32.12 10.00
C MET A 1 -1.47 -31.27 9.05
N THR A 2 -2.06 -30.25 8.42
CA THR A 2 -1.36 -29.44 7.41
C THR A 2 -0.82 -28.18 8.08
N THR A 3 0.48 -28.12 8.26
CA THR A 3 1.20 -26.95 8.75
C THR A 3 1.17 -25.86 7.69
N TYR A 4 0.35 -24.82 7.89
CA TYR A 4 0.42 -23.60 7.10
C TYR A 4 1.75 -22.91 7.40
N LEU A 5 2.69 -23.01 6.46
CA LEU A 5 3.91 -22.21 6.43
C LEU A 5 3.49 -20.74 6.36
N PHE A 6 3.64 -19.99 7.46
CA PHE A 6 3.56 -18.53 7.47
C PHE A 6 4.73 -17.98 6.64
N SER A 7 4.58 -17.94 5.32
CA SER A 7 5.48 -17.17 4.47
C SER A 7 5.21 -15.68 4.76
N PRO A 8 6.21 -14.91 5.24
CA PRO A 8 6.05 -13.49 5.55
C PRO A 8 5.74 -12.60 4.32
N SER A 9 5.60 -13.21 3.14
CA SER A 9 5.36 -12.59 1.86
C SER A 9 3.88 -12.45 1.48
N TYR A 10 2.92 -13.06 2.19
CA TYR A 10 1.51 -12.88 1.84
C TYR A 10 0.97 -11.53 2.35
N PRO A 11 0.31 -10.72 1.50
CA PRO A 11 -0.37 -9.51 1.95
C PRO A 11 -1.41 -9.82 3.02
N LYS A 12 -1.34 -9.13 4.14
CA LYS A 12 -2.36 -9.14 5.19
C LYS A 12 -3.41 -8.07 4.85
N PRO A 13 -4.61 -8.45 4.37
CA PRO A 13 -5.64 -7.47 4.05
C PRO A 13 -6.11 -6.76 5.32
N PHE A 14 -6.46 -5.49 5.18
CA PHE A 14 -7.27 -4.81 6.18
C PHE A 14 -8.73 -5.26 6.03
N VAL A 15 -9.47 -5.40 7.13
CA VAL A 15 -10.89 -5.80 7.11
C VAL A 15 -11.71 -4.82 6.27
N GLU A 16 -11.37 -3.53 6.38
CA GLU A 16 -11.93 -2.46 5.55
C GLU A 16 -10.80 -1.61 4.97
N PRO A 17 -10.87 -1.21 3.69
CA PRO A 17 -9.93 -0.27 3.10
C PRO A 17 -9.84 1.00 3.94
N THR A 18 -8.64 1.33 4.41
CA THR A 18 -8.44 2.54 5.21
C THR A 18 -7.83 3.65 4.36
N GLN A 19 -8.08 4.92 4.70
CA GLN A 19 -7.55 6.06 3.95
C GLN A 19 -6.13 6.44 4.42
N GLY A 20 -5.34 6.97 3.49
CA GLY A 20 -4.07 7.62 3.74
C GLY A 20 -3.84 8.75 2.76
N VAL A 21 -2.75 9.51 2.97
CA VAL A 21 -2.34 10.60 2.08
C VAL A 21 -0.94 10.30 1.58
N THR A 22 -0.70 10.47 0.29
CA THR A 22 0.62 10.23 -0.29
C THR A 22 1.60 11.31 0.14
N ASP A 23 2.78 10.90 0.59
CA ASP A 23 3.89 11.77 1.02
C ASP A 23 5.00 11.79 -0.03
N GLN A 24 5.30 10.63 -0.65
CA GLN A 24 6.23 10.51 -1.77
C GLN A 24 5.56 9.77 -2.92
N THR A 25 5.80 10.23 -4.15
CA THR A 25 5.19 9.69 -5.37
C THR A 25 5.24 8.15 -5.41
N ILE A 26 4.10 7.54 -5.73
CA ILE A 26 3.96 6.10 -5.94
C ILE A 26 3.63 5.86 -7.41
N ALA A 27 4.40 5.02 -8.09
CA ALA A 27 4.16 4.64 -9.48
C ALA A 27 4.57 3.18 -9.73
N PHE A 28 4.33 2.69 -10.94
CA PHE A 28 4.79 1.37 -11.36
C PHE A 28 6.32 1.23 -11.19
N GLY A 29 6.76 0.19 -10.47
CA GLY A 29 8.17 -0.05 -10.17
C GLY A 29 8.82 0.95 -9.21
N LYS A 30 8.10 1.99 -8.76
CA LYS A 30 8.58 3.03 -7.86
C LYS A 30 7.74 3.08 -6.59
N PRO A 31 8.16 2.36 -5.52
CA PRO A 31 7.56 2.52 -4.20
C PRO A 31 7.73 3.95 -3.70
N GLY A 32 6.73 4.45 -2.97
CA GLY A 32 6.74 5.75 -2.35
C GLY A 32 6.41 5.66 -0.86
N ARG A 33 5.81 6.73 -0.33
CA ARG A 33 5.41 6.84 1.07
C ARG A 33 4.01 7.39 1.20
N VAL A 34 3.33 6.95 2.24
CA VAL A 34 2.01 7.46 2.65
C VAL A 34 2.04 7.81 4.13
N ARG A 35 1.30 8.84 4.50
CA ARG A 35 0.93 9.13 5.88
C ARG A 35 -0.32 8.32 6.22
N TYR A 36 -0.20 7.45 7.22
CA TYR A 36 -1.25 6.57 7.70
C TYR A 36 -1.19 6.52 9.23
N ARG A 37 -2.33 6.75 9.91
CA ARG A 37 -2.42 6.81 11.38
C ARG A 37 -1.32 7.67 12.02
N GLY A 38 -1.10 8.87 11.46
CA GLY A 38 -0.14 9.85 12.00
C GLY A 38 1.34 9.52 11.77
N THR A 39 1.68 8.42 11.11
CA THR A 39 3.06 7.99 10.83
C THR A 39 3.30 7.77 9.34
N TYR A 40 4.57 7.72 8.93
CA TYR A 40 4.97 7.56 7.52
C TYR A 40 5.33 6.11 7.22
N TRP A 41 4.75 5.57 6.16
CA TRP A 41 4.89 4.17 5.79
C TRP A 41 5.37 4.04 4.35
N LYS A 42 6.20 3.02 4.08
CA LYS A 42 6.52 2.61 2.71
C LYS A 42 5.25 2.10 2.04
N ALA A 43 5.01 2.49 0.80
CA ALA A 43 3.84 2.09 0.05
C ALA A 43 4.16 1.75 -1.41
N ARG A 44 3.36 0.85 -2.00
CA ARG A 44 3.38 0.54 -3.43
C ARG A 44 1.99 0.22 -3.94
N LEU A 45 1.80 0.31 -5.26
CA LEU A 45 0.54 -0.05 -5.90
C LEU A 45 0.17 -1.52 -5.60
N TYR A 46 -1.08 -1.75 -5.20
CA TYR A 46 -1.62 -3.10 -5.02
C TYR A 46 -1.67 -3.86 -6.35
N HIS A 47 -2.14 -3.19 -7.41
CA HIS A 47 -2.02 -3.65 -8.79
C HIS A 47 -1.06 -2.72 -9.54
N PRO A 48 0.17 -3.17 -9.85
CA PRO A 48 1.12 -2.39 -10.62
C PRO A 48 0.56 -2.07 -12.02
N ASN A 49 0.22 -0.80 -12.27
CA ASN A 49 -0.22 -0.31 -13.56
C ASN A 49 0.73 0.83 -14.00
N GLN A 50 1.32 0.72 -15.19
CA GLN A 50 2.27 1.70 -15.73
C GLN A 50 1.70 3.11 -15.89
N ARG A 51 0.37 3.23 -16.02
CA ARG A 51 -0.30 4.53 -16.16
C ARG A 51 -0.64 5.18 -14.81
N THR A 52 -0.57 4.41 -13.72
CA THR A 52 -0.93 4.92 -12.39
C THR A 52 0.27 5.60 -11.76
N THR A 53 0.15 6.91 -11.56
CA THR A 53 1.06 7.71 -10.75
C THR A 53 0.22 8.42 -9.70
N ILE A 54 0.62 8.31 -8.43
CA ILE A 54 -0.02 8.97 -7.29
C ILE A 54 0.98 10.00 -6.77
N GLN A 55 0.59 11.27 -6.76
CA GLN A 55 1.45 12.38 -6.37
C GLN A 55 1.37 12.67 -4.87
N PRO A 56 2.37 13.34 -4.28
CA PRO A 56 2.28 13.84 -2.92
C PRO A 56 1.02 14.70 -2.72
N GLY A 57 0.31 14.47 -1.61
CA GLY A 57 -0.99 15.10 -1.31
C GLY A 57 -2.20 14.30 -1.80
N ASP A 58 -2.04 13.39 -2.77
CA ASP A 58 -3.17 12.62 -3.29
C ASP A 58 -3.68 11.60 -2.25
N PRO A 59 -5.01 11.47 -2.08
CA PRO A 59 -5.60 10.48 -1.21
C PRO A 59 -5.47 9.07 -1.78
N VAL A 60 -5.28 8.09 -0.90
CA VAL A 60 -5.17 6.67 -1.27
C VAL A 60 -5.98 5.78 -0.37
N ARG A 61 -6.48 4.67 -0.93
CA ARG A 61 -7.03 3.55 -0.16
C ARG A 61 -5.91 2.53 0.10
N ILE A 62 -5.72 2.19 1.35
CA ILE A 62 -4.79 1.18 1.86
C ILE A 62 -5.56 -0.13 2.01
N LEU A 63 -5.18 -1.13 1.23
CA LEU A 63 -5.91 -2.39 1.09
C LEU A 63 -5.30 -3.51 1.95
N ALA A 64 -3.97 -3.53 2.04
CA ALA A 64 -3.24 -4.58 2.75
C ALA A 64 -1.87 -4.10 3.21
N MET A 65 -1.24 -4.89 4.08
CA MET A 65 0.15 -4.75 4.47
C MET A 65 0.93 -6.01 4.13
N GLN A 66 2.04 -5.86 3.43
CA GLN A 66 2.96 -6.95 3.10
C GLN A 66 4.32 -6.66 3.75
N GLY A 67 4.66 -7.41 4.81
CA GLY A 67 5.78 -7.08 5.68
C GLY A 67 5.58 -5.67 6.27
N ILE A 68 6.49 -4.75 5.93
CA ILE A 68 6.45 -3.33 6.35
C ILE A 68 5.98 -2.37 5.24
N THR A 69 5.43 -2.90 4.14
CA THR A 69 4.96 -2.12 2.98
C THR A 69 3.45 -2.14 2.89
N LEU A 70 2.84 -0.97 2.79
CA LEU A 70 1.41 -0.82 2.53
C LEU A 70 1.13 -1.00 1.03
N LEU A 71 0.08 -1.75 0.71
CA LEU A 71 -0.43 -1.90 -0.65
C LEU A 71 -1.61 -0.96 -0.84
N VAL A 72 -1.51 -0.08 -1.84
CA VAL A 72 -2.45 1.04 -2.01
C VAL A 72 -3.01 1.13 -3.42
N THR A 73 -4.13 1.83 -3.55
CA THR A 73 -4.74 2.26 -4.82
C THR A 73 -5.17 3.72 -4.68
N PRO A 74 -5.24 4.52 -5.77
CA PRO A 74 -5.82 5.86 -5.71
C PRO A 74 -7.20 5.83 -5.05
N ALA A 75 -7.49 6.80 -4.19
CA ALA A 75 -8.85 7.04 -3.74
C ALA A 75 -9.54 7.90 -4.80
N CYS A 76 -10.30 7.26 -5.71
CA CYS A 76 -11.28 7.98 -6.52
C CYS A 76 -12.32 8.67 -5.64
#